data_AF-A0A6L5FXX9-F1
#
_entry.id   AF-A0A6L5FXX9-F1
#
_cell.length_a   1.000
_cell.length_b   1.000
_cell.length_c   1.000
_cell.angle_alpha   90.00
_cell.angle_beta   90.00
_cell.angle_gamma   90.00
#
_symmetry.space_group_name_H-M   'P 1'
#
loop_
_entity.id
_entity.type
_entity.pdbx_description
1 polymer ?
#
loop_
_entity_poly.entity_id
_entity_poly.type
_entity_poly.pdbx_seq_one_letter_code
_entity_poly.pdbx_strand_id
1 'polypeptide(L)'
;MSGFSAVPPSMYDPAFTALSESAQRLEFYIRTCPQRNSEGLSRMRWGAVEDDLGMPRDVARTALNELLRAGRPFVYDDRAEVILDKDALRTQPIGRKNVDPDAWDKDAKHDNRLKAAVARINDLPRSRELLKHLYIVAESYAPEFARLLAEEFTDITEPLSEPLLKPLSKGRVEQSREEESRDERAS
;
A
#
# COMPACT_ATOMS: atom_id res chain seq x y z
N MET A 1 29.22 -3.72 13.80
CA MET A 1 29.18 -4.45 12.52
C MET A 1 28.03 -3.89 11.70
N SER A 2 28.38 -3.25 10.59
CA SER A 2 27.47 -2.58 9.66
C SER A 2 26.53 -3.59 9.00
N GLY A 3 25.30 -3.66 9.50
CA GLY A 3 24.20 -4.35 8.84
C GLY A 3 23.77 -3.55 7.62
N PHE A 4 24.52 -3.64 6.52
CA PHE A 4 23.95 -3.30 5.22
C PHE A 4 22.79 -4.26 5.00
N SER A 5 21.57 -3.74 5.10
CA SER A 5 20.37 -4.49 4.79
C SER A 5 20.50 -4.96 3.35
N ALA A 6 20.57 -6.27 3.14
CA ALA A 6 20.68 -6.85 1.82
C ALA A 6 19.54 -6.31 0.96
N VAL A 7 19.88 -5.77 -0.21
CA VAL A 7 18.90 -5.30 -1.19
C VAL A 7 17.91 -6.44 -1.47
N PRO A 8 16.59 -6.24 -1.30
CA PRO A 8 15.59 -7.29 -1.53
C PRO A 8 15.80 -7.97 -2.89
N PRO A 9 15.74 -9.32 -2.99
CA PRO A 9 15.93 -10.04 -4.26
C PRO A 9 15.02 -9.55 -5.39
N SER A 10 13.84 -9.02 -5.04
CA SER A 10 12.88 -8.43 -5.98
C SER A 10 13.37 -7.16 -6.70
N MET A 11 14.54 -6.63 -6.34
CA MET A 11 15.18 -5.49 -7.01
C MET A 11 16.15 -5.92 -8.11
N TYR A 12 16.50 -7.21 -8.15
CA TYR A 12 17.19 -7.83 -9.28
C TYR A 12 16.20 -8.52 -10.24
N ASP A 13 14.90 -8.38 -9.96
CA ASP A 13 13.82 -8.86 -10.83
C ASP A 13 13.89 -8.12 -12.18
N PRO A 14 14.00 -8.83 -13.32
CA PRO A 14 13.99 -8.21 -14.64
C PRO A 14 12.80 -7.26 -14.85
N ALA A 15 11.63 -7.61 -14.29
CA ALA A 15 10.43 -6.78 -14.38
C ALA A 15 10.60 -5.45 -13.63
N PHE A 16 11.37 -5.42 -12.53
CA PHE A 16 11.70 -4.20 -11.80
C PHE A 16 12.72 -3.35 -12.55
N THR A 17 13.77 -3.98 -13.09
CA THR A 17 14.82 -3.26 -13.84
C THR A 17 14.31 -2.63 -15.14
N ALA A 18 13.20 -3.13 -15.69
CA ALA A 18 12.55 -2.59 -16.88
C ALA A 18 11.68 -1.35 -16.60
N LEU A 19 11.43 -1.01 -15.33
CA LEU A 19 10.64 0.15 -14.94
C LEU A 19 11.42 1.45 -15.08
N SER A 20 10.71 2.57 -15.23
CA SER A 20 11.31 3.90 -15.15
C SER A 20 12.02 4.13 -13.80
N GLU A 21 13.05 4.97 -13.80
CA GLU A 21 13.77 5.34 -12.57
C GLU A 21 12.83 5.94 -11.51
N SER A 22 11.79 6.67 -11.96
CA SER A 22 10.77 7.23 -11.06
C SER A 22 9.93 6.14 -10.41
N ALA A 23 9.50 5.12 -11.16
CA ALA A 23 8.79 3.96 -10.62
C ALA A 23 9.67 3.15 -9.65
N GLN A 24 10.93 2.90 -10.01
CA GLN A 24 11.88 2.23 -9.12
C GLN A 24 12.04 3.01 -7.80
N ARG A 25 12.31 4.32 -7.88
CA ARG A 25 12.49 5.19 -6.71
C ARG A 25 11.23 5.27 -5.84
N LEU A 26 10.05 5.31 -6.46
CA LEU A 26 8.78 5.29 -5.73
C LEU A 26 8.54 3.94 -5.03
N GLU A 27 8.84 2.82 -5.68
CA GLU A 27 8.76 1.50 -5.03
C GLU A 27 9.70 1.42 -3.82
N PHE A 28 10.94 1.90 -3.94
CA PHE A 28 11.85 2.01 -2.81
C PHE A 28 11.23 2.83 -1.68
N TYR A 29 10.70 4.02 -1.99
CA TYR A 29 10.05 4.90 -1.02
C TYR A 29 8.89 4.19 -0.29
N ILE A 30 7.98 3.54 -1.02
CA ILE A 30 6.85 2.81 -0.43
C ILE A 30 7.35 1.71 0.52
N ARG A 31 8.41 1.00 0.13
CA ARG A 31 8.97 -0.12 0.90
C ARG A 31 9.87 0.31 2.06
N THR A 32 10.34 1.55 2.09
CA THR A 32 11.20 2.05 3.17
C THR A 32 10.55 3.16 3.97
N CYS A 33 9.31 3.55 3.64
CA CYS A 33 8.58 4.61 4.30
C CYS A 33 8.59 4.39 5.82
N PRO A 34 9.06 5.36 6.63
CA PRO A 34 9.13 5.21 8.09
C PRO A 34 7.76 5.01 8.73
N GLN A 35 6.70 5.47 8.07
CA GLN A 35 5.31 5.28 8.51
C GLN A 35 4.74 3.92 8.10
N ARG A 36 5.49 3.10 7.35
CA ARG A 36 5.06 1.77 6.97
C ARG A 36 5.02 0.88 8.20
N ASN A 37 3.84 0.42 8.53
CA ASN A 37 3.66 -0.58 9.58
C ASN A 37 4.01 -1.98 9.05
N SER A 38 4.25 -2.94 9.94
CA SER A 38 4.62 -4.33 9.62
C SER A 38 3.59 -5.06 8.73
N GLU A 39 2.38 -4.55 8.69
CA GLU A 39 1.21 -5.09 8.01
C GLU A 39 1.09 -4.57 6.56
N GLY A 40 1.97 -3.64 6.16
CA GLY A 40 2.05 -3.11 4.80
C GLY A 40 1.05 -2.00 4.48
N LEU A 41 0.09 -1.72 5.36
CA LEU A 41 -0.87 -0.63 5.18
C LEU A 41 -0.33 0.67 5.80
N SER A 42 -0.29 1.75 5.01
CA SER A 42 0.24 3.04 5.47
C SER A 42 -0.34 4.23 4.68
N ARG A 43 -0.27 5.43 5.28
CA ARG A 43 -0.61 6.67 4.56
C ARG A 43 0.50 6.97 3.55
N MET A 44 0.12 7.23 2.31
CA MET A 44 1.01 7.73 1.27
C MET A 44 0.38 8.96 0.65
N ARG A 45 0.61 10.10 1.31
CA ARG A 45 0.16 11.41 0.84
C ARG A 45 1.05 11.89 -0.29
N TRP A 46 0.45 12.41 -1.35
CA TRP A 46 1.22 12.89 -2.49
C TRP A 46 2.18 14.02 -2.13
N GLY A 47 1.80 14.92 -1.20
CA GLY A 47 2.68 15.98 -0.73
C GLY A 47 3.94 15.46 -0.03
N ALA A 48 3.82 14.39 0.77
CA ALA A 48 4.99 13.79 1.42
C ALA A 48 5.92 13.11 0.40
N VAL A 49 5.36 12.46 -0.63
CA VAL A 49 6.15 11.90 -1.74
C VAL A 49 6.93 13.00 -2.46
N GLU A 50 6.28 14.14 -2.71
CA GLU A 50 6.89 15.29 -3.37
C GLU A 50 8.00 15.89 -2.52
N ASP A 51 7.77 16.12 -1.23
CA ASP A 51 8.75 16.64 -0.29
C ASP A 51 9.97 15.71 -0.12
N ASP A 52 9.73 14.40 0.03
CA ASP A 52 10.78 13.43 0.34
C ASP A 52 11.60 13.03 -0.91
N LEU A 53 10.97 12.97 -2.09
CA LEU A 53 11.62 12.53 -3.33
C LEU A 53 11.98 13.69 -4.26
N GLY A 54 11.47 14.90 -4.03
CA GLY A 54 11.50 15.98 -5.03
C GLY A 54 10.78 15.59 -6.32
N MET A 55 9.81 14.68 -6.23
CA MET A 55 9.09 14.12 -7.37
C MET A 55 7.72 14.77 -7.50
N PRO A 56 7.45 15.52 -8.57
CA PRO A 56 6.14 16.14 -8.79
C PRO A 56 5.01 15.11 -8.73
N ARG A 57 3.85 15.51 -8.19
CA ARG A 57 2.71 14.61 -7.96
C ARG A 57 2.27 13.84 -9.21
N ASP A 58 2.24 14.47 -10.37
CA ASP A 58 1.86 13.85 -11.65
C ASP A 58 2.86 12.78 -12.11
N VAL A 59 4.16 13.03 -11.91
CA VAL A 59 5.23 12.06 -12.12
C VAL A 59 5.08 10.88 -11.16
N ALA A 60 4.86 11.15 -9.86
CA ALA A 60 4.64 10.11 -8.85
C ALA A 60 3.40 9.25 -9.14
N ARG A 61 2.30 9.85 -9.61
CA ARG A 61 1.09 9.11 -10.03
C ARG A 61 1.37 8.23 -11.25
N THR A 62 2.14 8.73 -12.21
CA THR A 62 2.53 7.98 -13.41
C THR A 62 3.42 6.79 -13.03
N ALA A 63 4.40 7.02 -12.16
CA ALA A 63 5.26 5.99 -11.59
C ALA A 63 4.45 4.92 -10.83
N LEU A 64 3.47 5.32 -9.99
CA LEU A 64 2.62 4.35 -9.30
C LEU A 64 1.79 3.51 -10.29
N ASN A 65 1.20 4.14 -11.31
CA ASN A 65 0.47 3.42 -12.35
C ASN A 65 1.35 2.41 -13.10
N GLU A 66 2.62 2.74 -13.33
CA GLU A 66 3.60 1.84 -13.92
C GLU A 66 3.84 0.61 -13.03
N LEU A 67 4.06 0.83 -11.72
CA LEU A 67 4.21 -0.25 -10.74
C LEU A 67 2.98 -1.17 -10.72
N LEU A 68 1.77 -0.59 -10.68
CA LEU A 68 0.53 -1.37 -10.66
C LEU A 68 0.34 -2.19 -11.95
N ARG A 69 0.67 -1.62 -13.12
CA ARG A 69 0.59 -2.32 -14.41
C ARG A 69 1.64 -3.42 -14.55
N ALA A 70 2.81 -3.23 -13.95
CA ALA A 70 3.86 -4.25 -13.89
C ALA A 70 3.55 -5.37 -12.88
N GLY A 71 2.37 -5.34 -12.23
CA GLY A 71 1.96 -6.38 -11.29
C GLY A 71 2.72 -6.34 -9.97
N ARG A 72 3.33 -5.18 -9.62
CA ARG A 72 3.95 -5.01 -8.29
C ARG A 72 2.88 -5.18 -7.21
N PRO A 73 3.25 -5.66 -6.00
CA PRO A 73 2.29 -6.11 -4.98
C PRO A 73 1.59 -4.96 -4.24
N PHE A 74 1.35 -3.83 -4.89
CA PHE A 74 0.76 -2.65 -4.30
C PHE A 74 -0.72 -2.53 -4.64
N VAL A 75 -1.50 -1.98 -3.70
CA VAL A 75 -2.86 -1.47 -3.95
C VAL A 75 -2.94 -0.09 -3.33
N TYR A 76 -3.51 0.87 -4.04
CA TYR A 76 -3.59 2.25 -3.59
C TYR A 76 -4.99 2.80 -3.70
N ASP A 77 -5.43 3.50 -2.67
CA ASP A 77 -6.67 4.27 -2.65
C ASP A 77 -6.34 5.76 -2.72
N ASP A 78 -6.57 6.37 -3.89
CA ASP A 78 -6.28 7.79 -4.17
C ASP A 78 -7.15 8.74 -3.35
N ARG A 79 -8.35 8.31 -2.92
CA ARG A 79 -9.24 9.15 -2.11
C ARG A 79 -8.79 9.18 -0.65
N ALA A 80 -8.38 8.01 -0.14
CA ALA A 80 -7.91 7.85 1.21
C ALA A 80 -6.42 8.26 1.38
N GLU A 81 -5.67 8.34 0.27
CA GLU A 81 -4.21 8.44 0.24
C GLU A 81 -3.54 7.35 1.09
N VAL A 82 -4.00 6.11 0.92
CA VAL A 82 -3.50 4.93 1.64
C VAL A 82 -3.00 3.91 0.64
N ILE A 83 -1.85 3.31 0.94
CA ILE A 83 -1.25 2.23 0.15
C ILE A 83 -1.14 0.97 0.99
N LEU A 84 -1.35 -0.17 0.35
CA LEU A 84 -1.08 -1.51 0.87
C LEU A 84 0.06 -2.15 0.06
N ASP A 85 1.13 -2.54 0.74
CA ASP A 85 2.13 -3.48 0.25
C ASP A 85 1.75 -4.91 0.67
N LYS A 86 1.27 -5.71 -0.28
CA LYS A 86 0.84 -7.10 -0.04
C LYS A 86 2.00 -8.03 0.35
N ASP A 87 3.24 -7.63 0.08
CA ASP A 87 4.42 -8.43 0.45
C ASP A 87 4.89 -8.16 1.90
N ALA A 88 4.37 -7.14 2.57
CA ALA A 88 4.82 -6.76 3.91
C ALA A 88 4.62 -7.89 4.92
N LEU A 89 3.42 -8.47 5.01
CA LEU A 89 3.16 -9.58 5.93
C LEU A 89 3.91 -10.86 5.57
N ARG A 90 4.20 -11.08 4.27
CA ARG A 90 5.00 -12.22 3.82
C ARG A 90 6.46 -12.10 4.28
N THR A 91 7.02 -10.89 4.22
CA THR A 91 8.42 -10.61 4.53
C THR A 91 8.65 -10.33 6.02
N GLN A 92 7.67 -9.73 6.68
CA GLN A 92 7.67 -9.35 8.10
C GLN A 92 6.37 -9.81 8.78
N PRO A 93 6.16 -11.12 8.98
CA PRO A 93 4.95 -11.62 9.62
C PRO A 93 4.79 -11.06 11.04
N ILE A 94 3.57 -10.66 11.37
CA ILE A 94 3.17 -10.31 12.74
C ILE A 94 2.46 -11.49 13.41
N GLY A 95 2.49 -11.53 14.73
CA GLY A 95 2.01 -12.67 15.51
C GLY A 95 3.07 -13.76 15.69
N ARG A 96 2.68 -14.88 16.30
CA ARG A 96 3.63 -15.92 16.68
C ARG A 96 3.86 -16.89 15.51
N LYS A 97 5.11 -17.04 15.06
CA LYS A 97 5.50 -18.21 14.25
C LYS A 97 5.39 -19.45 15.14
N ASN A 98 4.55 -20.42 14.76
CA ASN A 98 4.39 -21.74 15.38
C ASN A 98 3.47 -21.83 16.60
N VAL A 99 2.29 -21.21 16.57
CA VAL A 99 1.24 -21.52 17.56
C VAL A 99 0.28 -22.53 16.96
N ASP A 100 -0.03 -23.55 17.75
CA ASP A 100 -1.09 -24.52 17.47
C ASP A 100 -2.41 -23.76 17.19
N PRO A 101 -3.05 -23.96 16.02
CA PRO A 101 -4.33 -23.33 15.69
C PRO A 101 -5.40 -23.48 16.76
N ASP A 102 -5.32 -24.55 17.57
CA ASP A 102 -6.26 -24.87 18.65
C ASP A 102 -5.91 -24.18 19.99
N ALA A 103 -4.71 -23.59 20.12
CA ALA A 103 -4.27 -22.84 21.31
C ALA A 103 -4.63 -21.34 21.30
N TRP A 104 -5.44 -20.93 20.31
CA TRP A 104 -5.86 -19.55 20.04
C TRP A 104 -6.42 -18.80 21.26
N ASP A 105 -7.25 -19.46 22.06
CA ASP A 105 -8.24 -18.77 22.89
C ASP A 105 -7.70 -18.06 24.13
N LYS A 106 -6.47 -18.36 24.58
CA LYS A 106 -5.89 -17.69 25.76
C LYS A 106 -4.82 -16.66 25.44
N ASP A 107 -4.08 -16.81 24.35
CA ASP A 107 -2.82 -16.09 24.17
C ASP A 107 -2.85 -15.01 23.08
N ALA A 108 -3.58 -15.23 21.98
CA ALA A 108 -3.59 -14.28 20.86
C ALA A 108 -4.34 -12.98 21.20
N LYS A 109 -5.43 -13.07 21.97
CA LYS A 109 -6.12 -11.90 22.56
C LYS A 109 -5.24 -11.12 23.54
N HIS A 110 -4.06 -11.61 23.92
CA HIS A 110 -3.10 -10.90 24.76
C HIS A 110 -1.85 -10.46 24.00
N ASP A 111 -1.74 -10.75 22.70
CA ASP A 111 -0.64 -10.23 21.89
C ASP A 111 -0.83 -8.74 21.61
N ASN A 112 -0.14 -7.92 22.40
CA ASN A 112 -0.14 -6.47 22.27
C ASN A 112 0.32 -5.99 20.89
N ARG A 113 1.11 -6.78 20.15
CA ARG A 113 1.55 -6.42 18.78
C ARG A 113 0.37 -6.48 17.81
N LEU A 114 -0.43 -7.54 17.88
CA LEU A 114 -1.62 -7.71 17.05
C LEU A 114 -2.65 -6.62 17.36
N LYS A 115 -2.89 -6.32 18.65
CA LYS A 115 -3.79 -5.22 19.05
C LYS A 115 -3.30 -3.86 18.57
N ALA A 116 -2.00 -3.58 18.72
CA ALA A 116 -1.41 -2.34 18.23
C ALA A 116 -1.48 -2.23 16.71
N ALA A 117 -1.37 -3.35 15.97
CA ALA A 117 -1.58 -3.37 14.53
C ALA A 117 -3.01 -2.97 14.15
N VAL A 118 -4.02 -3.57 14.78
CA VAL A 118 -5.43 -3.23 14.55
C VAL A 118 -5.70 -1.75 14.92
N ALA A 119 -5.20 -1.28 16.06
CA ALA A 119 -5.35 0.12 16.47
C ALA A 119 -4.76 1.10 15.44
N ARG A 120 -3.53 0.82 14.95
CA ARG A 120 -2.90 1.65 13.90
C ARG A 120 -3.71 1.66 12.61
N ILE A 121 -4.36 0.56 12.26
CA ILE A 121 -5.23 0.49 11.09
C ILE A 121 -6.49 1.33 11.28
N ASN A 122 -7.08 1.29 12.48
CA ASN A 122 -8.22 2.15 12.84
C ASN A 122 -7.91 3.64 12.76
N ASP A 123 -6.64 4.03 12.97
CA ASP A 123 -6.19 5.41 12.82
C ASP A 123 -5.98 5.84 11.34
N LEU A 124 -5.98 4.90 10.40
CA LEU A 124 -5.88 5.21 8.97
C LEU A 124 -7.23 5.62 8.39
N PRO A 125 -7.25 6.47 7.35
CA PRO A 125 -8.46 6.71 6.58
C PRO A 125 -9.05 5.38 6.10
N ARG A 126 -10.35 5.15 6.38
CA ARG A 126 -11.00 3.88 6.05
C ARG A 126 -11.05 3.68 4.54
N SER A 127 -10.43 2.59 4.08
CA SER A 127 -10.55 2.07 2.72
C SER A 127 -10.98 0.61 2.80
N ARG A 128 -12.27 0.36 2.58
CA ARG A 128 -12.87 -0.99 2.66
C ARG A 128 -12.10 -1.99 1.82
N GLU A 129 -11.71 -1.59 0.62
CA GLU A 129 -11.06 -2.44 -0.36
C GLU A 129 -9.62 -2.79 0.02
N LEU A 130 -8.85 -1.83 0.54
CA LEU A 130 -7.51 -2.11 1.08
C LEU A 130 -7.58 -3.02 2.31
N LEU A 131 -8.59 -2.83 3.19
CA LEU A 131 -8.81 -3.70 4.34
C LEU A 131 -9.15 -5.14 3.91
N LYS A 132 -9.97 -5.32 2.86
CA LYS A 132 -10.25 -6.64 2.27
C LYS A 132 -8.98 -7.29 1.71
N HIS A 133 -8.17 -6.55 0.96
CA HIS A 133 -6.90 -7.07 0.45
C HIS A 133 -5.94 -7.44 1.59
N LEU A 134 -5.86 -6.62 2.65
CA LEU A 134 -5.05 -6.91 3.82
C LEU A 134 -5.53 -8.18 4.52
N TYR A 135 -6.84 -8.35 4.69
CA TYR A 135 -7.44 -9.56 5.26
C TYR A 135 -7.04 -10.82 4.50
N ILE A 136 -7.18 -10.83 3.17
CA ILE A 136 -6.80 -11.97 2.31
C ILE A 136 -5.31 -12.32 2.47
N VAL A 137 -4.44 -11.30 2.51
CA VAL A 137 -2.99 -11.51 2.71
C VAL A 137 -2.73 -12.06 4.12
N ALA A 138 -3.42 -11.52 5.13
CA ALA A 138 -3.30 -11.96 6.52
C ALA A 138 -3.77 -13.41 6.69
N GLU A 139 -4.81 -13.88 5.99
CA GLU A 139 -5.24 -15.28 6.06
C GLU A 139 -4.11 -16.27 5.71
N SER A 140 -3.23 -15.87 4.78
CA SER A 140 -2.12 -16.71 4.33
C SER A 140 -0.88 -16.62 5.23
N TYR A 141 -0.58 -15.42 5.74
CA TYR A 141 0.72 -15.14 6.39
C TYR A 141 0.64 -14.77 7.87
N ALA A 142 -0.53 -14.37 8.36
CA ALA A 142 -0.80 -14.03 9.75
C ALA A 142 -2.28 -14.34 10.14
N PRO A 143 -2.69 -15.63 10.20
CA PRO A 143 -4.10 -16.01 10.40
C PRO A 143 -4.70 -15.44 11.69
N GLU A 144 -3.86 -15.31 12.72
CA GLU A 144 -4.19 -14.66 13.99
C GLU A 144 -4.65 -13.21 13.79
N PHE A 145 -3.90 -12.49 12.95
CA PHE A 145 -4.24 -11.11 12.61
C PHE A 145 -5.49 -11.04 11.74
N ALA A 146 -5.66 -11.95 10.79
CA ALA A 146 -6.86 -12.02 9.95
C ALA A 146 -8.14 -12.19 10.79
N ARG A 147 -8.11 -13.05 11.82
CA ARG A 147 -9.24 -13.21 12.76
C ARG A 147 -9.58 -11.91 13.47
N LEU A 148 -8.58 -11.21 14.01
CA LEU A 148 -8.79 -9.91 14.67
C LEU A 148 -9.32 -8.85 13.70
N LEU A 149 -8.85 -8.83 12.45
CA LEU A 149 -9.39 -7.95 11.42
C LEU A 149 -10.86 -8.27 11.12
N ALA A 150 -11.25 -9.54 11.05
CA ALA A 150 -12.63 -9.95 10.83
C ALA A 150 -13.56 -9.62 12.01
N GLU A 151 -13.05 -9.71 13.25
CA GLU A 151 -13.77 -9.31 14.45
C GLU A 151 -14.00 -7.78 14.50
N GLU A 152 -12.98 -7.00 14.12
CA GLU A 152 -13.03 -5.54 14.16
C GLU A 152 -13.78 -4.92 12.97
N PHE A 153 -13.61 -5.50 11.77
CA PHE A 153 -14.16 -4.98 10.51
C PHE A 153 -15.04 -6.04 9.84
N THR A 154 -16.27 -6.17 10.32
CA THR A 154 -17.17 -7.27 9.92
C THR A 154 -17.50 -7.33 8.42
N ASP A 155 -17.35 -6.23 7.69
CA ASP A 155 -17.69 -6.10 6.27
C ASP A 155 -16.57 -6.50 5.29
N ILE A 156 -15.40 -6.91 5.81
CA ILE A 156 -14.23 -7.27 4.99
C ILE A 156 -14.18 -8.76 4.60
N THR A 157 -15.01 -9.59 5.23
CA THR A 157 -15.09 -11.04 4.95
C THR A 157 -15.92 -11.36 3.71
N GLU A 158 -16.69 -10.38 3.22
CA GLU A 158 -17.45 -10.51 1.98
C GLU A 158 -16.52 -10.54 0.76
N PRO A 159 -16.79 -11.39 -0.25
CA PRO A 159 -15.98 -11.48 -1.46
C PRO A 159 -15.82 -10.13 -2.17
N LEU A 160 -14.65 -9.90 -2.78
CA LEU A 160 -14.37 -8.70 -3.56
C LEU A 160 -15.33 -8.64 -4.76
N SER A 161 -16.08 -7.55 -4.89
CA SER A 161 -17.09 -7.43 -5.94
C SER A 161 -16.49 -7.12 -7.32
N GLU A 162 -15.27 -6.58 -7.41
CA GLU A 162 -14.51 -6.36 -8.66
C GLU A 162 -12.99 -6.28 -8.40
N PRO A 163 -12.12 -6.61 -9.38
CA PRO A 163 -10.68 -6.37 -9.28
C PRO A 163 -10.36 -4.86 -9.40
N LEU A 164 -9.79 -4.28 -8.34
CA LEU A 164 -9.40 -2.86 -8.27
C LEU A 164 -8.04 -2.54 -8.89
N LEU A 165 -7.75 -3.12 -10.06
CA LEU A 165 -6.68 -2.63 -10.92
C LEU A 165 -7.20 -1.54 -11.86
N LYS A 166 -8.03 -0.62 -11.37
CA LYS A 166 -8.38 0.56 -12.17
C LYS A 166 -7.15 1.48 -12.10
N PRO A 167 -6.46 1.75 -13.23
CA PRO A 167 -5.38 2.74 -13.25
C PRO A 167 -5.90 4.02 -12.62
N LEU A 168 -5.06 4.75 -11.88
CA LEU A 168 -5.45 6.06 -11.36
C LEU A 168 -6.02 6.86 -12.53
N SER A 169 -7.31 7.19 -12.46
CA SER A 169 -7.97 7.95 -13.51
C SER A 169 -7.10 9.16 -13.78
N LYS A 170 -6.69 9.37 -15.04
CA LYS A 170 -5.91 10.55 -15.43
C LYS A 170 -6.61 11.75 -14.81
N GLY A 171 -5.90 12.43 -13.90
CA GLY A 171 -6.39 13.68 -13.34
C GLY A 171 -6.83 14.56 -14.50
N ARG A 172 -8.04 15.11 -14.38
CA ARG A 172 -8.68 16.00 -15.34
C ARG A 172 -7.82 17.27 -15.48
N VAL A 173 -6.78 17.22 -16.32
CA VAL A 173 -5.88 18.34 -16.66
C VAL A 173 -6.07 18.72 -18.13
N GLU A 174 -7.32 18.73 -18.61
CA GLU A 174 -7.65 19.13 -19.99
C GLU A 174 -8.69 20.25 -20.08
N GLN A 175 -9.01 20.96 -19.00
CA GLN A 175 -9.97 22.09 -19.09
C GLN A 175 -9.40 23.47 -18.75
N SER A 176 -8.16 23.58 -18.28
CA SER A 176 -7.59 24.89 -17.88
C SER A 176 -6.69 25.54 -18.94
N ARG A 177 -6.43 24.88 -20.09
CA ARG A 177 -5.44 25.37 -21.07
C ARG A 177 -6.01 25.79 -22.42
N GLU A 178 -7.33 25.65 -22.65
CA GLU A 178 -7.96 26.12 -23.89
C GLU A 178 -8.58 27.51 -23.80
N GLU A 179 -8.89 28.03 -22.60
CA GLU A 179 -9.50 29.37 -22.47
C GLU A 179 -8.50 30.53 -22.64
N GLU A 180 -7.21 30.35 -22.34
CA GLU A 180 -6.19 31.42 -22.55
C GLU A 180 -5.79 31.62 -24.02
N SER A 181 -6.07 30.67 -24.91
CA SER A 181 -5.68 30.79 -26.33
C SER A 181 -6.72 31.49 -27.22
N ARG A 182 -7.89 31.86 -26.67
CA ARG A 182 -8.94 32.56 -27.41
C ARG A 182 -8.90 34.08 -27.27
N ASP A 183 -8.26 34.62 -26.23
CA ASP A 183 -8.17 36.07 -26.03
C ASP A 183 -6.98 36.74 -26.75
N GLU A 184 -5.94 35.99 -27.14
CA GLU A 184 -4.80 36.59 -27.88
C GLU A 184 -5.04 36.73 -29.40
N ARG A 185 -6.18 36.29 -29.93
CA ARG A 185 -6.53 36.48 -31.37
C ARG A 185 -7.55 37.62 -31.60
N ALA A 186 -7.91 38.36 -30.55
CA ALA A 186 -8.89 39.44 -30.61
C ALA A 186 -8.32 40.83 -30.30
N SER A 187 -6.99 41.02 -30.37
CA SER A 187 -6.33 42.33 -30.26
C SER A 187 -5.48 42.65 -31.48
#